data_AF-A0A7G9W3P9-F1
#
_entry.id   AF-A0A7G9W3P9-F1
#
_cell.length_a   1.000
_cell.length_b   1.000
_cell.length_c   1.000
_cell.angle_alpha   90.00
_cell.angle_beta   90.00
_cell.angle_gamma   90.00
#
_symmetry.space_group_name_H-M   'P 1'
#
loop_
_entity.id
_entity.type
_entity.pdbx_description
1 polymer ?
#
loop_
_entity_poly.entity_id
_entity_poly.type
_entity_poly.pdbx_seq_one_letter_code
_entity_poly.pdbx_strand_id
1 'polypeptide(L)'
;MAKLTGLGLFVLEITALISAGKTVTIEEIEKHIDNEDVIEFITERFKESLNVDFINGIYDVEGLNKYFGNYSGYINGNESRKYGIVKKNDGLLLLISLVSDKVETECRSWEI
;
A
#
# COMPACT_ATOMS: atom_id res chain seq x y z
N MET A 1 6.28 8.88 -18.21
CA MET A 1 5.07 8.29 -17.61
C MET A 1 5.58 7.31 -16.56
N ALA A 2 5.31 7.56 -15.28
CA ALA A 2 5.69 6.62 -14.23
C ALA A 2 4.96 5.29 -14.46
N LYS A 3 5.65 4.16 -14.28
CA LYS A 3 5.06 2.83 -14.38
C LYS A 3 4.65 2.37 -12.98
N LEU A 4 3.68 1.47 -12.91
CA LEU A 4 3.27 0.83 -11.64
C LEU A 4 3.82 -0.60 -11.56
N THR A 5 4.99 -0.84 -12.16
CA THR A 5 5.66 -2.13 -12.15
C THR A 5 5.94 -2.53 -10.71
N GLY A 6 5.32 -3.61 -10.25
CA GLY A 6 5.46 -4.11 -8.88
C GLY A 6 4.26 -3.86 -7.98
N LEU A 7 3.26 -3.05 -8.36
CA LEU A 7 2.12 -2.74 -7.48
C LEU A 7 1.38 -4.00 -7.00
N GLY A 8 1.09 -4.92 -7.91
CA GLY A 8 0.44 -6.19 -7.57
C GLY A 8 1.30 -7.07 -6.65
N LEU A 9 2.61 -7.12 -6.90
CA LEU A 9 3.55 -7.88 -6.04
C LEU A 9 3.65 -7.26 -4.64
N PHE A 10 3.66 -5.93 -4.56
CA PHE A 10 3.63 -5.21 -3.29
C PHE A 10 2.38 -5.59 -2.48
N VAL A 11 1.20 -5.61 -3.10
CA VAL A 11 -0.05 -6.04 -2.43
C VAL A 11 0.02 -7.49 -1.93
N LEU A 12 0.64 -8.40 -2.69
CA LEU A 12 0.84 -9.78 -2.27
C LEU A 12 1.79 -9.87 -1.06
N GLU A 13 2.87 -9.10 -1.03
CA GLU A 13 3.77 -9.01 0.11
C GLU A 13 3.08 -8.43 1.35
N ILE A 14 2.28 -7.36 1.22
CA ILE A 14 1.46 -6.83 2.33
C ILE A 14 0.51 -7.90 2.87
N THR A 15 -0.12 -8.68 1.98
CA THR A 15 -1.00 -9.79 2.36
C THR A 15 -0.23 -10.85 3.17
N ALA A 16 0.98 -11.21 2.75
CA ALA A 16 1.83 -12.14 3.47
C ALA A 16 2.23 -11.62 4.86
N LEU A 17 2.59 -10.33 4.98
CA LEU A 17 2.89 -9.69 6.26
C LEU A 17 1.70 -9.74 7.23
N ILE A 18 0.49 -9.45 6.74
CA ILE A 18 -0.74 -9.55 7.54
C ILE A 18 -0.97 -11.00 7.98
N SER A 19 -0.82 -11.97 7.07
CA SER A 19 -0.95 -13.39 7.39
C SER A 19 0.07 -13.86 8.44
N ALA A 20 1.26 -13.25 8.48
CA ALA A 20 2.29 -13.52 9.46
C ALA A 20 2.06 -12.78 10.80
N GLY A 21 0.94 -12.06 10.95
CA GLY A 21 0.59 -11.31 12.16
C GLY A 21 1.39 -10.02 12.35
N LYS A 22 2.04 -9.50 11.29
CA LYS A 22 2.73 -8.21 11.35
C LYS A 22 1.70 -7.08 11.34
N THR A 23 2.01 -6.01 12.06
CA THR A 23 1.11 -4.86 12.21
C THR A 23 1.88 -3.55 12.08
N VAL A 24 1.22 -2.54 11.55
CA VAL A 24 1.67 -1.14 11.49
C VAL A 24 0.47 -0.28 11.81
N THR A 25 0.64 0.83 12.52
CA THR A 25 -0.50 1.70 12.79
C THR A 25 -0.96 2.43 11.53
N ILE A 26 -2.25 2.75 11.45
CA ILE A 26 -2.82 3.57 10.37
C ILE A 26 -2.04 4.89 10.24
N GLU A 27 -1.85 5.57 11.37
CA GLU A 27 -1.11 6.84 11.49
C GLU A 27 0.32 6.75 10.94
N GLU A 28 1.01 5.63 11.20
CA GLU A 28 2.37 5.41 10.70
C GLU A 28 2.38 5.19 9.17
N ILE A 29 1.40 4.45 8.63
CA ILE A 29 1.25 4.29 7.17
C ILE A 29 0.92 5.63 6.50
N GLU A 30 -0.04 6.38 7.04
CA GLU A 30 -0.42 7.69 6.51
C GLU A 30 0.75 8.66 6.46
N LYS A 31 1.54 8.72 7.54
CA LYS A 31 2.76 9.54 7.57
C LYS A 31 3.72 9.18 6.44
N HIS A 32 3.91 7.90 6.16
CA HIS A 32 4.82 7.46 5.08
C HIS A 32 4.21 7.62 3.68
N ILE A 33 2.87 7.59 3.56
CA ILE A 33 2.18 8.00 2.34
C ILE A 33 2.39 9.50 2.08
N ASP A 34 2.23 10.34 3.10
CA ASP A 34 2.39 11.80 3.01
C ASP A 34 3.83 12.21 2.69
N ASN A 35 4.81 11.43 3.14
CA ASN A 35 6.23 11.64 2.84
C ASN A 35 6.67 11.04 1.49
N GLU A 36 5.77 10.34 0.78
CA GLU A 36 6.07 9.60 -0.45
C GLU A 36 7.23 8.59 -0.30
N ASP A 37 7.33 7.90 0.84
CA ASP A 37 8.39 6.92 1.16
C ASP A 37 7.86 5.58 1.72
N VAL A 38 6.57 5.28 1.48
CA VAL A 38 5.90 4.10 2.05
C VAL A 38 6.46 2.77 1.52
N ILE A 39 6.94 2.73 0.28
CA ILE A 39 7.55 1.52 -0.29
C ILE A 39 8.88 1.22 0.41
N GLU A 40 9.73 2.22 0.59
CA GLU A 40 11.00 2.13 1.30
C GLU A 40 10.74 1.73 2.75
N PHE A 41 9.80 2.41 3.42
CA PHE A 41 9.43 2.11 4.80
C PHE A 41 9.03 0.65 5.00
N ILE A 42 8.12 0.12 4.18
CA ILE A 42 7.69 -1.28 4.28
C ILE A 42 8.86 -2.23 3.98
N THR A 43 9.63 -1.92 2.92
CA THR A 43 10.73 -2.77 2.47
C THR A 43 11.82 -2.88 3.52
N GLU A 44 12.19 -1.78 4.16
CA GLU A 44 13.20 -1.75 5.21
C GLU A 44 12.69 -2.36 6.51
N ARG A 45 11.49 -1.96 6.96
CA ARG A 45 10.91 -2.45 8.23
C ARG A 45 10.72 -3.95 8.26
N PHE A 46 10.33 -4.53 7.14
CA PHE A 46 10.01 -5.95 7.02
C PHE A 46 10.97 -6.72 6.14
N LYS A 47 12.19 -6.21 5.93
CA LYS A 47 13.19 -6.80 5.02
C LYS A 47 13.37 -8.31 5.16
N GLU A 48 13.38 -8.84 6.38
CA GLU A 48 13.55 -10.27 6.65
C GLU A 48 12.28 -11.12 6.43
N SER A 49 11.12 -10.46 6.33
CA SER A 49 9.80 -11.10 6.15
C SER A 49 9.27 -10.99 4.72
N LEU A 50 9.90 -10.17 3.87
CA LEU A 50 9.55 -9.98 2.47
C LEU A 50 10.30 -10.97 1.58
N ASN A 51 9.66 -11.45 0.52
CA ASN A 51 10.34 -12.27 -0.50
C ASN A 51 10.90 -11.42 -1.64
N VAL A 52 10.47 -10.15 -1.73
CA VAL A 52 10.84 -9.21 -2.78
C VAL A 52 11.58 -8.02 -2.18
N ASP A 53 12.76 -7.71 -2.74
CA ASP A 53 13.47 -6.45 -2.50
C ASP A 53 12.99 -5.41 -3.52
N PHE A 54 12.16 -4.46 -3.07
CA PHE A 54 11.63 -3.40 -3.93
C PHE A 54 12.67 -2.31 -4.22
N ILE A 55 13.62 -2.07 -3.31
CA ILE A 55 14.58 -0.96 -3.39
C ILE A 55 15.69 -1.26 -4.38
N ASN A 56 16.24 -2.48 -4.32
CA ASN A 56 17.35 -2.90 -5.20
C ASN A 56 16.88 -3.68 -6.44
N GLY A 57 15.57 -3.80 -6.63
CA GLY A 57 14.94 -4.56 -7.71
C GLY A 57 14.73 -3.76 -9.00
N ILE A 58 13.92 -4.33 -9.90
CA ILE A 58 13.52 -3.72 -11.18
C ILE A 58 12.21 -2.90 -11.07
N TYR A 59 11.75 -2.62 -9.86
CA TYR A 59 10.45 -2.04 -9.58
C TYR A 59 10.49 -0.51 -9.62
N ASP A 60 9.37 0.11 -9.97
CA ASP A 60 9.27 1.58 -10.07
C ASP A 60 8.88 2.17 -8.71
N VAL A 61 9.84 2.21 -7.78
CA VAL A 61 9.61 2.68 -6.39
C VAL A 61 9.03 4.09 -6.37
N GLU A 62 9.58 5.02 -7.16
CA GLU A 62 9.06 6.39 -7.29
C GLU A 62 7.61 6.39 -7.80
N GLY A 63 7.31 5.62 -8.85
CA GLY A 63 5.97 5.49 -9.39
C GLY A 63 4.96 4.91 -8.40
N LEU A 64 5.39 3.94 -7.59
CA LEU A 64 4.57 3.31 -6.54
C LEU A 64 4.33 4.27 -5.37
N ASN A 65 5.36 4.97 -4.88
CA ASN A 65 5.18 5.99 -3.84
C ASN A 65 4.26 7.10 -4.32
N LYS A 66 4.45 7.58 -5.54
CA LYS A 66 3.56 8.58 -6.14
C LYS A 66 2.12 8.08 -6.26
N TYR A 67 1.93 6.79 -6.56
CA TYR A 67 0.59 6.18 -6.58
C TYR A 67 -0.08 6.30 -5.21
N PHE A 68 0.61 5.92 -4.13
CA PHE A 68 0.05 6.02 -2.78
C PHE A 68 -0.08 7.48 -2.31
N GLY A 69 0.89 8.33 -2.61
CA GLY A 69 0.89 9.76 -2.28
C GLY A 69 -0.31 10.52 -2.85
N ASN A 70 -0.89 10.08 -3.98
CA ASN A 70 -2.14 10.66 -4.51
C ASN A 70 -3.35 10.48 -3.58
N TYR A 71 -3.26 9.61 -2.57
CA TYR A 71 -4.28 9.43 -1.54
C TYR A 71 -3.99 10.23 -0.26
N SER A 72 -2.86 10.95 -0.19
CA SER A 72 -2.55 11.86 0.91
C SER A 72 -3.71 12.84 1.16
N GLY A 73 -4.07 13.04 2.44
CA GLY A 73 -5.21 13.86 2.85
C GLY A 73 -6.60 13.28 2.55
N TYR A 74 -6.76 12.40 1.56
CA TYR A 74 -8.03 11.73 1.27
C TYR A 74 -8.38 10.64 2.29
N ILE A 75 -7.35 9.99 2.84
CA ILE A 75 -7.50 8.87 3.77
C ILE A 75 -8.07 9.33 5.12
N ASN A 76 -7.60 10.46 5.63
CA ASN A 76 -7.88 10.94 6.98
C ASN A 76 -9.38 11.05 7.27
N GLY A 77 -9.88 10.21 8.20
CA GLY A 77 -11.28 10.15 8.60
C GLY A 77 -12.18 9.28 7.70
N ASN A 78 -11.62 8.69 6.65
CA ASN A 78 -12.32 7.77 5.75
C ASN A 78 -11.93 6.29 5.95
N GLU A 79 -11.00 5.97 6.84
CA GLU A 79 -10.43 4.63 7.04
C GLU A 79 -11.50 3.62 7.44
N SER A 80 -12.31 3.98 8.46
CA SER A 80 -13.43 3.15 8.89
C SER A 80 -14.61 3.24 7.92
N ARG A 81 -15.00 4.46 7.52
CA ARG A 81 -16.22 4.70 6.74
C ARG A 81 -16.15 4.13 5.32
N LYS A 82 -14.99 4.24 4.67
CA LYS A 82 -14.78 3.84 3.27
C LYS A 82 -14.12 2.47 3.17
N TYR A 83 -13.14 2.19 4.02
CA TYR A 83 -12.31 0.98 3.91
C TYR A 83 -12.61 -0.08 4.98
N GLY A 84 -13.47 0.22 5.96
CA GLY A 84 -13.85 -0.73 7.01
C GLY A 84 -12.73 -1.05 8.01
N ILE A 85 -11.66 -0.25 8.05
CA ILE A 85 -10.50 -0.47 8.92
C ILE A 85 -10.78 0.17 10.27
N VAL A 86 -11.01 -0.65 11.29
CA VAL A 86 -11.48 -0.20 12.61
C VAL A 86 -10.42 -0.21 13.70
N LYS A 87 -9.37 -1.04 13.58
CA LYS A 87 -8.32 -1.12 14.59
C LYS A 87 -7.15 -0.22 14.21
N LYS A 88 -6.63 0.53 15.19
CA LYS A 88 -5.47 1.42 14.98
C LYS A 88 -4.27 0.71 14.35
N ASN A 89 -4.06 -0.58 14.64
CA ASN A 89 -2.89 -1.36 14.21
C ASN A 89 -3.07 -2.08 12.87
N ASP A 90 -4.18 -1.85 12.18
CA ASP A 90 -4.50 -2.49 10.91
C ASP A 90 -4.05 -1.65 9.70
N GLY A 91 -3.03 -0.80 9.85
CA GLY A 91 -2.54 0.10 8.80
C GLY A 91 -2.10 -0.61 7.52
N LEU A 92 -1.62 -1.85 7.60
CA LEU A 92 -1.28 -2.64 6.41
C LEU A 92 -2.52 -2.93 5.53
N LEU A 93 -3.71 -3.07 6.12
CA LEU A 93 -4.95 -3.24 5.36
C LEU A 93 -5.31 -1.99 4.54
N LEU A 94 -4.83 -0.81 4.96
CA LEU A 94 -5.06 0.44 4.22
C LEU A 94 -4.41 0.37 2.84
N LEU A 95 -3.15 -0.09 2.75
CA LEU A 95 -2.43 -0.21 1.48
C LEU A 95 -3.16 -1.12 0.48
N ILE A 96 -3.69 -2.26 0.94
CA ILE A 96 -4.50 -3.16 0.11
C ILE A 96 -5.81 -2.48 -0.31
N SER A 97 -6.45 -1.77 0.61
CA SER A 97 -7.74 -1.11 0.36
C SER A 97 -7.63 0.00 -0.69
N LEU A 98 -6.53 0.78 -0.68
CA LEU A 98 -6.29 1.83 -1.68
C LEU A 98 -6.09 1.25 -3.08
N VAL A 99 -5.41 0.11 -3.21
CA VAL A 99 -5.29 -0.57 -4.50
C VAL A 99 -6.64 -1.15 -4.93
N SER A 100 -7.41 -1.71 -4.01
CA SER A 100 -8.74 -2.25 -4.29
C SER A 100 -9.72 -1.18 -4.77
N ASP A 101 -9.67 0.03 -4.19
CA ASP A 101 -10.47 1.18 -4.62
C ASP A 101 -10.17 1.60 -6.07
N LYS A 102 -8.89 1.55 -6.47
CA LYS A 102 -8.52 1.76 -7.87
C LYS A 102 -9.00 0.62 -8.76
N VAL A 103 -8.84 -0.63 -8.34
CA VAL A 103 -9.32 -1.80 -9.11
C VAL A 103 -10.82 -1.70 -9.36
N GLU A 104 -11.64 -1.42 -8.34
CA GLU A 104 -13.09 -1.22 -8.49
C GLU A 104 -13.43 -0.12 -9.53
N THR A 105 -12.65 0.96 -9.53
CA THR A 105 -12.84 2.03 -10.53
C THR A 105 -12.53 1.54 -11.95
N GLU A 106 -11.43 0.81 -12.12
CA GLU A 106 -10.97 0.33 -13.44
C GLU A 106 -11.80 -0.86 -13.96
N CYS A 107 -12.30 -1.73 -13.09
CA CYS A 107 -13.11 -2.90 -13.43
C CYS A 107 -14.36 -2.55 -14.24
N ARG A 108 -14.86 -1.32 -14.12
CA ARG A 108 -16.00 -0.82 -14.92
C ARG A 108 -15.74 -0.77 -16.42
N SER A 109 -14.46 -0.79 -16.81
CA SER A 109 -14.02 -0.81 -18.20
C SER A 109 -13.64 -2.21 -18.72
N TRP A 110 -13.70 -3.23 -17.87
CA TRP A 110 -13.30 -4.59 -18.23
C TRP A 110 -14.47 -5.33 -18.88
N GLU A 111 -14.25 -5.90 -20.06
CA GLU A 111 -15.17 -6.82 -20.72
C GLU A 111 -14.71 -8.27 -20.44
N ILE A 112 -15.67 -9.19 -20.23
CA ILE A 112 -15.42 -10.61 -19.92
C ILE A 112 -15.64 -11.47 -21.17
#